data_AF-A0A7W1PW41-F1
#
_entry.id   AF-A0A7W1PW41-F1
#
_cell.length_a   1.000
_cell.length_b   1.000
_cell.length_c   1.000
_cell.angle_alpha   90.00
_cell.angle_beta   90.00
_cell.angle_gamma   90.00
#
_symmetry.space_group_name_H-M   'P 1'
#
loop_
_entity.id
_entity.type
_entity.pdbx_description
1 polymer ?
#
loop_
_entity_poly.entity_id
_entity_poly.type
_entity_poly.pdbx_seq_one_letter_code
_entity_poly.pdbx_strand_id
1 'polypeptide(L)'
;MLERIIITVLLVFNAALIQAQCSIYEIPLDERIDAASTIIEGKVVSQYSFWDEAGKKILTSNAIEVYKVFKGQSSESVIAITEGGIVGD
;
A
#
# COMPACT_ATOMS: atom_id res chain seq x y z
N MET A 1 -9.03 -45.85 -12.32
CA MET A 1 -9.65 -44.80 -13.17
C MET A 1 -10.48 -43.81 -12.35
N LEU A 2 -11.34 -44.28 -11.43
CA LEU A 2 -12.16 -43.44 -10.56
C LEU A 2 -11.35 -42.46 -9.68
N GLU A 3 -10.26 -42.92 -9.07
CA GLU A 3 -9.40 -42.09 -8.21
C GLU A 3 -8.76 -40.91 -8.96
N ARG A 4 -8.37 -41.13 -10.23
CA ARG A 4 -7.84 -40.07 -11.10
C ARG A 4 -8.88 -39.01 -11.42
N ILE A 5 -10.14 -39.43 -11.59
CA ILE A 5 -11.26 -38.51 -11.86
C ILE A 5 -11.54 -37.66 -10.62
N ILE A 6 -11.56 -38.27 -9.43
CA ILE A 6 -11.78 -37.57 -8.16
C ILE A 6 -10.71 -36.50 -7.92
N ILE A 7 -9.43 -36.85 -8.12
CA ILE A 7 -8.31 -35.90 -7.99
C ILE A 7 -8.43 -34.75 -8.98
N THR A 8 -8.83 -35.04 -10.23
CA THR A 8 -9.02 -34.01 -11.26
C THR A 8 -10.16 -33.06 -10.92
N VAL A 9 -11.28 -33.59 -10.41
CA VAL A 9 -12.43 -32.78 -9.97
C VAL A 9 -12.07 -31.91 -8.76
N LEU A 10 -11.33 -32.45 -7.79
CA LEU A 10 -10.83 -31.69 -6.63
C LEU A 10 -9.89 -30.56 -7.06
N LEU A 11 -9.00 -30.78 -8.01
CA LEU A 11 -8.10 -29.74 -8.53
C LEU A 11 -8.86 -28.61 -9.24
N VAL A 12 -9.85 -28.95 -10.09
CA VAL A 12 -10.67 -27.94 -10.79
C VAL A 12 -11.53 -27.15 -9.80
N PHE A 13 -12.06 -27.79 -8.76
CA PHE A 13 -12.85 -27.12 -7.73
C PHE A 13 -12.03 -26.11 -6.92
N ASN A 14 -10.78 -26.44 -6.58
CA ASN A 14 -9.90 -25.53 -5.86
C ASN A 14 -9.45 -24.33 -6.72
N ALA A 15 -9.25 -24.50 -8.02
CA ALA A 15 -8.87 -23.42 -8.92
C ALA A 15 -9.95 -22.32 -9.02
N ALA A 16 -11.24 -22.69 -8.93
CA ALA A 16 -12.35 -21.73 -8.98
C ALA A 16 -12.44 -20.81 -7.74
N LEU A 17 -11.79 -21.19 -6.63
CA LEU A 17 -11.78 -20.44 -5.38
C LEU A 17 -10.64 -19.42 -5.28
N ILE A 18 -9.70 -19.41 -6.24
CA ILE A 18 -8.58 -18.47 -6.26
C ILE A 18 -9.07 -17.12 -6.81
N GLN A 19 -9.66 -16.31 -5.93
CA GLN A 19 -9.99 -14.92 -6.22
C GLN A 19 -8.78 -14.05 -5.83
N ALA A 20 -7.88 -13.81 -6.78
CA ALA A 20 -6.73 -12.91 -6.63
C ALA A 20 -6.83 -11.66 -7.53
N GLN A 21 -8.07 -11.25 -7.86
CA GLN A 21 -8.31 -10.10 -8.73
C GLN A 21 -8.28 -8.81 -7.91
N CYS A 22 -7.07 -8.30 -7.64
CA CYS A 22 -6.90 -6.90 -7.27
C CYS A 22 -7.24 -6.05 -8.50
N SER A 23 -8.50 -5.69 -8.65
CA SER A 23 -8.92 -4.78 -9.72
C SER A 23 -8.41 -3.38 -9.39
N ILE A 24 -7.45 -2.89 -10.17
CA ILE A 24 -7.05 -1.48 -10.12
C ILE A 24 -8.17 -0.72 -10.81
N TYR A 25 -8.87 0.13 -10.04
CA TYR A 25 -9.83 1.07 -10.58
C TYR A 25 -9.29 2.50 -10.44
N GLU A 26 -9.66 3.37 -11.37
CA GLU A 26 -9.27 4.76 -11.33
C GLU A 26 -10.07 5.51 -10.26
N ILE A 27 -9.39 6.28 -9.41
CA ILE A 27 -10.02 7.26 -8.52
C ILE A 27 -9.77 8.64 -9.15
N PRO A 28 -10.83 9.36 -9.58
CA PRO A 28 -10.70 10.69 -10.17
C PRO A 28 -9.92 11.66 -9.27
N LEU A 29 -9.21 12.60 -9.89
CA LEU A 29 -8.39 13.56 -9.15
C LEU A 29 -9.21 14.38 -8.16
N ASP A 30 -10.38 14.86 -8.56
CA ASP A 30 -11.26 15.67 -7.73
C ASP A 30 -11.70 14.91 -6.47
N GLU A 31 -12.03 13.62 -6.62
CA GLU A 31 -12.39 12.75 -5.48
C GLU A 31 -11.21 12.58 -4.52
N ARG A 32 -9.98 12.44 -5.05
CA ARG A 32 -8.77 12.36 -4.22
C ARG A 32 -8.50 13.67 -3.49
N ILE A 33 -8.72 14.81 -4.15
CA ILE A 33 -8.57 16.14 -3.56
C ILE A 33 -9.58 16.31 -2.44
N ASP A 34 -10.84 15.93 -2.65
CA ASP A 34 -11.91 16.06 -1.66
C ASP A 34 -11.68 15.17 -0.44
N ALA A 35 -11.28 13.91 -0.65
CA ALA A 35 -11.02 12.95 0.41
C ALA A 35 -9.76 13.25 1.24
N ALA A 36 -8.76 13.94 0.67
CA ALA A 36 -7.52 14.25 1.36
C ALA A 36 -7.75 15.26 2.52
N SER A 37 -7.24 14.94 3.72
CA SER A 37 -7.24 15.87 4.85
C SER A 37 -6.20 16.99 4.69
N THR A 38 -5.05 16.66 4.10
CA THR A 38 -3.93 17.58 3.86
C THR A 38 -3.29 17.26 2.49
N ILE A 39 -2.91 18.31 1.75
CA ILE A 39 -2.18 18.19 0.48
C ILE A 39 -0.96 19.11 0.55
N ILE A 40 0.24 18.54 0.39
CA ILE A 40 1.51 19.26 0.45
C ILE A 40 2.39 18.97 -0.76
N GLU A 41 3.26 19.92 -1.07
CA GLU A 41 4.45 19.75 -1.89
C GLU A 41 5.66 19.83 -0.97
N GLY A 42 6.58 18.89 -1.11
CA GLY A 42 7.77 18.80 -0.27
C GLY A 42 8.79 17.83 -0.83
N LYS A 43 9.94 17.73 -0.16
CA LYS A 43 11.05 16.86 -0.52
C LYS A 43 11.30 15.83 0.55
N VAL A 44 11.41 14.57 0.15
CA VAL A 44 11.88 13.50 1.06
C VAL A 44 13.37 13.74 1.35
N VAL A 45 13.71 13.98 2.62
CA VAL A 45 15.08 14.24 3.08
C VAL A 45 15.75 13.03 3.72
N SER A 46 14.96 12.08 4.24
CA SER A 46 15.44 10.79 4.69
C SER A 46 14.35 9.73 4.58
N GLN A 47 14.77 8.48 4.41
CA GLN A 47 13.89 7.34 4.29
C GLN A 47 14.53 6.12 4.97
N TYR A 48 13.73 5.34 5.70
CA TYR A 48 14.14 4.04 6.23
C TYR A 48 12.96 3.10 6.36
N SER A 49 13.22 1.81 6.17
CA SER A 49 12.20 0.76 6.33
C SER A 49 12.34 0.06 7.67
N PHE A 50 11.22 -0.40 8.23
CA PHE A 50 11.15 -1.12 9.48
C PHE A 50 9.97 -2.09 9.48
N TRP A 51 10.04 -3.13 10.31
CA TRP A 51 8.88 -3.98 10.57
C TRP A 51 7.88 -3.24 11.45
N ASP A 52 6.59 -3.39 11.17
CA ASP A 52 5.54 -2.95 12.10
C ASP A 52 5.67 -3.66 13.45
N GLU A 53 4.98 -3.15 14.48
CA GLU A 53 5.07 -3.68 15.84
C GLU A 53 4.72 -5.18 15.92
N ALA A 54 3.89 -5.67 14.99
CA ALA A 54 3.48 -7.05 14.90
C ALA A 54 4.44 -7.95 14.07
N GLY A 55 5.45 -7.39 13.41
CA GLY A 55 6.35 -8.12 12.52
C GLY A 55 5.69 -8.70 11.27
N LYS A 56 4.54 -8.15 10.84
CA LYS A 56 3.72 -8.64 9.73
C LYS A 56 3.90 -7.83 8.46
N LYS A 57 4.17 -6.54 8.59
CA LYS A 57 4.31 -5.61 7.47
C LYS A 57 5.64 -4.91 7.53
N ILE A 58 6.26 -4.76 6.37
CA ILE A 58 7.34 -3.79 6.21
C ILE A 58 6.71 -2.44 5.94
N LEU A 59 7.11 -1.44 6.70
CA LEU A 59 6.72 -0.05 6.54
C LEU A 59 7.94 0.79 6.20
N THR A 60 7.73 1.87 5.45
CA THR A 60 8.75 2.85 5.13
C THR A 60 8.36 4.20 5.73
N SER A 61 9.27 4.77 6.53
CA SER A 61 9.17 6.14 7.03
C SER A 61 9.81 7.09 6.03
N ASN A 62 9.10 8.14 5.63
CA ASN A 62 9.57 9.19 4.74
C ASN A 62 9.54 10.52 5.49
N ALA A 63 10.69 11.04 5.90
CA ALA A 63 10.78 12.38 6.44
C ALA A 63 10.76 13.40 5.29
N ILE A 64 9.82 14.33 5.33
CA ILE A 64 9.52 15.26 4.25
C ILE A 64 9.68 16.69 4.77
N GLU A 65 10.50 17.48 4.09
CA GLU A 65 10.56 18.94 4.23
C GLU A 65 9.45 19.56 3.38
N VAL A 66 8.59 20.37 3.98
CA VAL A 66 7.39 20.93 3.33
C VAL A 66 7.72 22.27 2.69
N TYR A 67 7.42 22.42 1.40
CA TYR A 67 7.63 23.65 0.63
C TYR A 67 6.34 24.43 0.40
N LYS A 68 5.21 23.74 0.27
CA LYS A 68 3.91 24.36 0.07
C LYS A 68 2.79 23.48 0.61
N VAL A 69 1.77 24.12 1.18
CA VAL A 69 0.52 23.47 1.59
C VAL A 69 -0.59 23.93 0.64
N PHE A 70 -1.21 22.98 -0.07
CA PHE A 70 -2.33 23.24 -0.98
C PHE A 70 -3.70 23.06 -0.30
N LYS A 71 -3.80 22.17 0.70
CA LYS A 71 -5.02 21.91 1.48
C LYS A 71 -4.66 21.52 2.91
N GLY A 72 -5.45 21.98 3.87
CA GLY A 72 -5.29 21.63 5.29
C GLY A 72 -4.18 22.45 5.99
N GLN A 73 -3.65 21.90 7.07
CA GLN A 73 -2.52 22.47 7.82
C GLN A 73 -1.39 21.46 7.87
N SER A 74 -0.15 21.95 7.90
CA SER A 74 1.06 21.13 7.98
C SER A 74 2.18 21.89 8.70
N SER A 75 3.09 21.16 9.32
CA SER A 75 4.33 21.69 9.86
C SER A 75 5.38 21.86 8.76
N GLU A 76 6.50 22.53 9.06
CA GLU A 76 7.64 22.67 8.12
C GLU A 76 8.27 21.31 7.75
N SER A 77 8.11 20.30 8.61
CA SER A 77 8.47 18.91 8.30
C SER A 77 7.38 17.94 8.76
N VAL A 78 7.20 16.87 8.00
CA VAL A 78 6.24 15.80 8.29
C VAL A 78 6.84 14.43 8.02
N ILE A 79 6.25 13.39 8.61
CA ILE A 79 6.59 12.00 8.34
C ILE A 79 5.41 11.33 7.63
N ALA A 80 5.66 10.74 6.47
CA ALA A 80 4.70 9.87 5.79
C ALA A 80 5.13 8.41 5.95
N ILE A 81 4.26 7.60 6.57
CA ILE A 81 4.45 6.15 6.69
C ILE A 81 3.70 5.46 5.55
N THR A 82 4.40 4.66 4.76
CA THR A 82 3.85 3.89 3.65
C THR A 82 4.13 2.41 3.82
N GLU A 83 3.25 1.53 3.32
CA GLU A 83 3.53 0.09 3.30
C GLU A 83 4.59 -0.25 2.24
N GLY A 84 5.40 -1.27 2.52
CA GLY A 84 6.52 -1.71 1.68
C GLY A 84 7.87 -1.17 2.13
N GLY A 85 8.94 -1.56 1.43
CA GLY A 85 10.33 -1.26 1.76
C GLY A 85 11.19 -2.52 1.85
N ILE A 86 12.43 -2.36 2.31
CA ILE A 86 13.38 -3.46 2.51
C ILE A 86 14.09 -3.30 3.85
N VAL A 87 14.12 -4.35 4.65
CA VAL A 87 14.79 -4.37 5.97
C VAL A 87 15.93 -5.38 5.93
N GLY A 88 17.15 -4.94 6.24
CA GLY A 88 18.31 -5.84 6.41
C GLY A 88 19.20 -6.04 5.18
N ASP A 89 19.01 -5.24 4.13
CA ASP A 89 19.91 -5.18 2.97
C ASP A 89 21.15 -4.29 3.21
#